data_AF-A0A7S3MR05-F1
#
_entry.id   AF-A0A7S3MR05-F1
#
_cell.length_a   1.000
_cell.length_b   1.000
_cell.length_c   1.000
_cell.angle_alpha   90.00
_cell.angle_beta   90.00
_cell.angle_gamma   90.00
#
_symmetry.space_group_name_H-M   'P 1'
#
loop_
_entity.id
_entity.type
_entity.pdbx_description
1 polymer ?
#
loop_
_entity_poly.entity_id
_entity_poly.type
_entity_poly.pdbx_seq_one_letter_code
_entity_poly.pdbx_strand_id
1 'polypeptide(L)'
;MNDVGVSCHKGWYSRGVGTVLVCEPELEYDAGLCYTPCEHDARGIGPVCWGNCPAGLTLCGALCITPDTTCTAAIFGPFFNIFKVSSKAASGDVPGAMKSTKDVANDFTYPECATWGVPVEE
;
A
#
# COMPACT_ATOMS: atom_id res chain seq x y z
N MET A 1 -18.50 42.57 -14.97
CA MET A 1 -18.47 42.50 -13.49
C MET A 1 -19.91 42.54 -13.03
N ASN A 2 -20.31 41.62 -12.15
CA ASN A 2 -21.69 41.54 -11.66
C ASN A 2 -21.71 42.01 -10.21
N ASP A 3 -22.57 42.97 -9.89
CA ASP A 3 -22.75 43.46 -8.52
C ASP A 3 -23.75 42.54 -7.80
N VAL A 4 -23.32 41.95 -6.68
CA VAL A 4 -24.17 41.07 -5.84
C VAL A 4 -24.71 41.80 -4.60
N GLY A 5 -24.63 43.14 -4.57
CA GLY A 5 -25.21 44.00 -3.52
C GLY A 5 -24.32 44.14 -2.28
N VAL A 6 -23.32 43.29 -2.09
CA VAL A 6 -22.30 43.40 -1.03
C VAL A 6 -20.89 43.60 -1.57
N SER A 7 -20.66 43.26 -2.85
CA SER A 7 -19.39 43.45 -3.54
C SER A 7 -19.55 43.27 -5.06
N CYS A 8 -18.60 43.82 -5.82
CA CYS A 8 -18.48 43.56 -7.25
C CYS A 8 -17.75 42.24 -7.47
N HIS A 9 -18.44 41.24 -8.03
CA HIS A 9 -17.81 40.00 -8.42
C HIS A 9 -17.09 40.17 -9.77
N LYS A 10 -15.81 39.77 -9.81
CA LYS A 10 -15.09 39.59 -11.08
C LYS A 10 -15.84 38.54 -11.89
N GLY A 11 -15.96 38.77 -13.20
CA GLY A 11 -16.59 37.81 -14.09
C GLY A 11 -15.90 36.45 -13.96
N TRP A 12 -16.68 35.43 -13.61
CA TRP A 12 -16.22 34.05 -13.50
C TRP A 12 -16.96 33.22 -14.53
N TYR A 13 -16.32 32.16 -14.98
CA TYR A 13 -16.94 31.15 -15.83
C TYR A 13 -16.69 29.80 -15.18
N SER A 14 -17.68 28.90 -15.26
CA SER A 14 -17.46 27.50 -14.87
C SER A 14 -16.56 26.82 -15.88
N ARG A 15 -15.72 25.88 -15.44
CA ARG A 15 -14.92 25.01 -16.33
C ARG A 15 -15.76 23.98 -17.11
N GLY A 16 -17.09 23.98 -16.92
CA GLY A 16 -17.96 22.91 -17.39
C GLY A 16 -17.66 21.59 -16.66
N VAL A 17 -18.23 20.49 -17.15
CA VAL A 17 -17.93 19.13 -16.64
C VAL A 17 -16.64 18.53 -17.22
N GLY A 18 -16.04 19.18 -18.22
CA GLY A 18 -14.90 18.64 -18.96
C GLY A 18 -15.25 17.40 -19.79
N THR A 19 -14.25 16.86 -20.49
CA THR A 19 -14.36 15.53 -21.12
C THR A 19 -13.58 14.56 -20.24
N VAL A 20 -14.16 13.40 -19.93
CA VAL A 20 -13.43 12.33 -19.24
C VAL A 20 -12.27 11.86 -20.12
N LEU A 21 -11.10 11.67 -19.51
CA LEU A 21 -9.98 11.02 -20.18
C LEU A 21 -10.42 9.61 -20.56
N VAL A 22 -10.25 9.26 -21.84
CA VAL A 22 -10.46 7.90 -22.36
C VAL A 22 -9.08 7.34 -22.64
N CYS A 23 -8.81 6.14 -22.14
CA CYS A 23 -7.53 5.49 -22.33
C CYS A 23 -7.39 4.93 -23.75
N GLU A 24 -6.15 4.81 -24.22
CA GLU A 24 -5.86 4.02 -25.41
C GLU A 24 -6.36 2.56 -25.22
N PRO A 25 -6.67 1.82 -26.31
CA PRO A 25 -7.27 0.48 -26.22
C PRO A 25 -6.50 -0.57 -25.40
N GLU A 26 -5.20 -0.36 -25.18
CA GLU A 26 -4.30 -1.27 -24.46
C GLU A 26 -4.10 -0.87 -22.99
N LEU A 27 -4.70 0.24 -22.55
CA LEU A 27 -4.55 0.77 -21.20
C LEU A 27 -5.83 0.57 -20.39
N GLU A 28 -5.65 0.32 -19.09
CA GLU A 28 -6.73 0.23 -18.12
C GLU A 28 -7.02 1.60 -17.50
N TYR A 29 -8.30 1.97 -17.46
CA TYR A 29 -8.74 3.21 -16.82
C TYR A 29 -8.97 2.98 -15.33
N ASP A 30 -8.30 3.75 -14.47
CA ASP A 30 -8.57 3.81 -13.04
C ASP A 30 -8.51 5.26 -12.52
N ALA A 31 -9.55 5.68 -11.81
CA ALA A 31 -9.67 6.98 -11.14
C ALA A 31 -9.26 8.23 -11.97
N GLY A 32 -9.44 8.21 -13.29
CA GLY A 32 -9.09 9.33 -14.17
C GLY A 32 -7.68 9.27 -14.77
N LEU A 33 -6.97 8.16 -14.56
CA LEU A 33 -5.65 7.88 -15.11
C LEU A 33 -5.70 6.60 -15.95
N CYS A 34 -4.71 6.44 -16.84
CA CYS A 34 -4.57 5.29 -17.72
C CYS A 34 -3.29 4.55 -17.37
N TYR A 35 -3.41 3.28 -17.05
CA TYR A 35 -2.30 2.43 -16.64
C TYR A 35 -2.08 1.28 -17.61
N THR A 36 -0.84 0.83 -17.73
CA THR A 36 -0.56 -0.46 -18.35
C THR A 36 -1.22 -1.55 -17.48
N PRO A 37 -1.98 -2.49 -18.07
CA PRO A 37 -2.58 -3.59 -17.32
C PRO A 37 -1.52 -4.39 -16.55
N CYS A 38 -1.88 -4.88 -15.38
CA CYS A 38 -0.98 -5.70 -14.57
C CYS A 38 -0.71 -7.06 -15.22
N GLU A 39 0.56 -7.47 -15.21
CA GLU A 39 1.01 -8.77 -15.73
C GLU A 39 0.97 -9.86 -14.64
N HIS A 40 1.19 -11.12 -15.04
CA HIS A 40 1.37 -12.26 -14.13
C HIS A 40 0.21 -12.50 -13.15
N ASP A 41 -1.03 -12.28 -13.60
CA ASP A 41 -2.25 -12.43 -12.81
C ASP A 41 -2.29 -11.54 -11.55
N ALA A 42 -1.47 -10.49 -11.49
CA ALA A 42 -1.51 -9.51 -10.42
C ALA A 42 -2.76 -8.63 -10.53
N ARG A 43 -3.28 -8.20 -9.37
CA ARG A 43 -4.46 -7.34 -9.28
C ARG A 43 -4.04 -5.87 -9.21
N GLY A 44 -4.46 -5.08 -10.20
CA GLY A 44 -4.32 -3.62 -10.16
C GLY A 44 -5.24 -3.01 -9.09
N ILE A 45 -4.66 -2.19 -8.20
CA ILE A 45 -5.42 -1.31 -7.29
C ILE A 45 -4.70 0.04 -7.29
N GLY A 46 -5.25 1.01 -8.03
CA GLY A 46 -4.55 2.25 -8.32
C GLY A 46 -3.30 2.01 -9.18
N PRO A 47 -2.21 2.78 -8.99
CA PRO A 47 -0.98 2.62 -9.77
C PRO A 47 -0.15 1.38 -9.40
N VAL A 48 -0.66 0.48 -8.56
CA VAL A 48 0.11 -0.64 -7.98
C VAL A 48 -0.49 -1.97 -8.41
N CYS A 49 0.37 -2.87 -8.90
CA CYS A 49 0.03 -4.26 -9.18
C CYS A 49 0.34 -5.12 -7.96
N TRP A 50 -0.69 -5.69 -7.34
CA TRP A 50 -0.59 -6.54 -6.16
C TRP A 50 -0.55 -8.01 -6.57
N GLY A 51 0.50 -8.73 -6.17
CA GLY A 51 0.61 -10.16 -6.38
C GLY A 51 -0.28 -10.99 -5.45
N ASN A 52 0.10 -12.25 -5.25
CA ASN A 52 -0.60 -13.14 -4.34
C ASN A 52 0.19 -13.30 -3.04
N CYS A 53 -0.53 -13.51 -1.93
CA CYS A 53 0.14 -13.89 -0.70
C CYS A 53 0.70 -15.31 -0.81
N PRO A 54 1.88 -15.58 -0.20
CA PRO A 54 2.42 -16.92 -0.06
C PRO A 54 1.42 -17.89 0.58
N ALA A 55 1.60 -19.18 0.31
CA ALA A 55 0.70 -20.22 0.80
C ALA A 55 0.57 -20.17 2.34
N GLY A 56 -0.67 -20.16 2.83
CA GLY A 56 -0.97 -20.11 4.26
C GLY A 56 -1.12 -18.69 4.83
N LEU A 57 -0.94 -17.64 4.03
CA LEU A 57 -1.17 -16.26 4.44
C LEU A 57 -2.42 -15.68 3.76
N THR A 58 -3.06 -14.72 4.44
CA THR A 58 -4.26 -14.00 4.01
C THR A 58 -3.92 -12.53 3.76
N LEU A 59 -4.46 -11.96 2.69
CA LEU A 59 -4.26 -10.56 2.34
C LEU A 59 -4.96 -9.63 3.33
N CYS A 60 -4.21 -8.68 3.88
CA CYS A 60 -4.69 -7.61 4.73
C CYS A 60 -4.12 -6.26 4.29
N GLY A 61 -4.86 -5.56 3.43
CA GLY A 61 -4.38 -4.31 2.82
C GLY A 61 -3.16 -4.58 1.95
N ALA A 62 -2.01 -4.00 2.32
CA ALA A 62 -0.74 -4.20 1.62
C ALA A 62 0.06 -5.41 2.14
N LEU A 63 -0.37 -6.03 3.25
CA LEU A 63 0.40 -7.06 3.94
C LEU A 63 -0.25 -8.44 3.82
N CYS A 64 0.55 -9.48 3.93
CA CYS A 64 0.14 -10.87 4.01
C CYS A 64 0.33 -11.36 5.45
N ILE A 65 -0.75 -11.80 6.08
CA ILE A 65 -0.77 -12.16 7.50
C ILE A 65 -1.26 -13.59 7.71
N THR A 66 -0.90 -14.18 8.85
CA THR A 66 -1.38 -15.52 9.18
C THR A 66 -2.89 -15.49 9.50
N PRO A 67 -3.64 -16.56 9.20
CA PRO A 67 -5.11 -16.56 9.26
C PRO A 67 -5.67 -16.38 10.69
N ASP A 68 -4.85 -16.64 11.70
CA ASP A 68 -5.15 -16.48 13.12
C ASP A 68 -5.02 -15.03 13.62
N THR A 69 -4.42 -14.15 12.82
CA THR A 69 -4.28 -12.72 13.17
C THR A 69 -5.40 -11.88 12.55
N THR A 70 -5.97 -11.00 13.37
CA THR A 70 -6.93 -10.01 12.87
C THR A 70 -6.19 -8.91 12.11
N CYS A 71 -6.80 -8.39 11.06
CA CYS A 71 -6.23 -7.31 10.27
C CYS A 71 -5.83 -6.06 11.08
N THR A 72 -6.51 -5.80 12.19
CA THR A 72 -6.16 -4.71 13.10
C THR A 72 -4.90 -5.03 13.91
N ALA A 73 -4.73 -6.28 14.37
CA ALA A 73 -3.52 -6.71 15.07
C ALA A 73 -2.28 -6.67 14.18
N ALA A 74 -2.45 -6.91 12.87
CA ALA A 74 -1.39 -6.80 11.86
C ALA A 74 -0.76 -5.41 11.77
N ILE A 75 -1.47 -4.35 12.18
CA ILE A 75 -0.93 -2.98 12.20
C ILE A 75 -0.17 -2.72 13.51
N PHE A 76 -0.67 -3.24 14.63
CA PHE A 76 -0.05 -3.01 15.96
C PHE A 76 1.17 -3.91 16.22
N GLY A 77 1.22 -5.13 15.68
CA GLY A 77 2.34 -6.07 15.82
C GLY A 77 3.69 -5.48 15.37
N PRO A 78 3.82 -5.02 14.11
CA PRO A 78 5.03 -4.40 13.58
C PRO A 78 5.54 -3.26 14.47
N PHE A 79 4.62 -2.40 14.93
CA PHE A 79 4.95 -1.29 15.81
C PHE A 79 5.60 -1.77 17.12
N PHE A 80 4.98 -2.74 17.81
CA PHE A 80 5.50 -3.23 19.08
C PHE A 80 6.82 -4.01 18.93
N ASN A 81 7.00 -4.75 17.84
CA ASN A 81 8.23 -5.50 17.59
C ASN A 81 9.41 -4.57 17.27
N ILE A 82 9.20 -3.54 16.45
CA ILE A 82 10.20 -2.48 16.21
C ILE A 82 10.53 -1.73 17.51
N PHE A 83 9.51 -1.43 18.32
CA PHE A 83 9.72 -0.81 19.62
C PHE A 83 10.58 -1.67 20.55
N LYS A 84 10.34 -3.00 20.61
CA LYS A 84 11.17 -3.93 21.41
C LYS A 84 12.62 -3.91 20.95
N VAL A 85 12.88 -3.91 19.64
CA VAL A 85 14.25 -3.83 19.09
C VAL A 85 14.92 -2.54 19.57
N SER A 86 14.23 -1.41 19.41
CA SER A 86 14.74 -0.08 19.80
C SER A 86 15.01 0.01 21.31
N SER A 87 14.09 -0.50 22.13
CA SER A 87 14.21 -0.51 23.59
C SER A 87 15.38 -1.38 24.07
N LYS A 88 15.56 -2.58 23.49
CA LYS A 88 16.68 -3.46 23.84
C LYS A 88 18.02 -2.92 23.38
N ALA A 89 18.06 -2.28 22.22
CA ALA A 89 19.24 -1.58 21.74
C ALA A 89 19.63 -0.42 22.68
N ALA A 90 18.64 0.37 23.13
CA ALA A 90 18.86 1.46 24.08
C ALA A 90 19.30 0.97 25.48
N SER A 91 18.83 -0.20 25.92
CA SER A 91 19.25 -0.81 27.19
C SER A 91 20.61 -1.52 27.12
N GLY A 92 21.32 -1.47 25.99
CA GLY A 92 22.61 -2.13 25.81
C GLY A 92 22.53 -3.65 25.61
N ASP A 93 21.33 -4.22 25.49
CA ASP A 93 21.11 -5.64 25.20
C ASP A 93 21.11 -5.87 23.68
N VAL A 94 22.30 -5.71 23.08
CA VAL A 94 22.53 -5.93 21.65
C VAL A 94 22.18 -7.37 21.21
N PRO A 95 22.52 -8.43 21.97
CA PRO A 95 22.11 -9.79 21.61
C PRO A 95 20.59 -9.96 21.62
N GLY A 96 19.90 -9.40 22.61
CA GLY A 96 18.45 -9.44 22.69
C GLY A 96 17.75 -8.63 21.59
N ALA A 97 18.32 -7.50 21.19
CA ALA A 97 17.84 -6.70 20.07
C ALA A 97 17.95 -7.50 18.76
N MET A 98 19.11 -8.09 18.48
CA MET A 98 19.35 -8.86 17.26
C MET A 98 18.44 -10.09 17.15
N LYS A 99 18.10 -10.74 18.27
CA LYS A 99 17.14 -11.84 18.28
C LYS A 99 15.72 -11.39 17.96
N SER A 100 15.34 -10.18 18.38
CA SER A 100 14.00 -9.62 18.17
C SER A 100 13.79 -9.13 16.73
N THR A 101 14.87 -8.91 15.96
CA THR A 101 14.80 -8.56 14.54
C THR A 101 14.12 -9.63 13.68
N LYS A 102 14.15 -10.90 14.10
CA LYS A 102 13.48 -12.00 13.37
C LYS A 102 11.96 -11.82 13.35
N ASP A 103 11.39 -11.31 14.44
CA ASP A 103 9.96 -11.10 14.55
C ASP A 103 9.51 -9.96 13.60
N VAL A 104 10.36 -8.94 13.41
CA VAL A 104 10.10 -7.81 12.51
C VAL A 104 10.13 -8.22 11.04
N ALA A 105 10.92 -9.22 10.66
CA ALA A 105 10.98 -9.67 9.26
C ALA A 105 9.63 -10.24 8.78
N ASN A 106 8.93 -10.96 9.66
CA ASN A 106 7.63 -11.57 9.36
C ASN A 106 6.47 -10.56 9.44
N ASP A 107 6.69 -9.40 10.05
CA ASP A 107 5.69 -8.34 10.18
C ASP A 107 5.45 -7.57 8.86
N PHE A 108 6.37 -7.68 7.89
CA PHE A 108 6.34 -6.96 6.61
C PHE A 108 6.33 -7.90 5.40
N THR A 109 5.57 -8.98 5.47
CA THR A 109 5.32 -9.81 4.29
C THR A 109 4.35 -9.08 3.35
N TYR A 110 4.77 -8.82 2.11
CA TYR A 110 3.94 -8.24 1.06
C TYR A 110 3.48 -9.33 0.09
N PRO A 111 2.35 -9.16 -0.61
CA PRO A 111 1.97 -10.08 -1.67
C PRO A 111 2.96 -9.97 -2.83
N GLU A 112 3.47 -11.10 -3.26
CA GLU A 112 4.51 -11.19 -4.29
C GLU A 112 3.94 -11.64 -5.62
N CYS A 113 4.54 -11.18 -6.70
CA CYS A 113 4.28 -11.72 -8.03
C CYS A 113 5.16 -12.96 -8.21
N ALA A 114 4.61 -14.06 -8.73
CA ALA A 114 5.28 -15.36 -8.85
C ALA A 114 6.62 -15.33 -9.63
N THR A 115 6.92 -14.25 -10.35
CA THR A 115 8.12 -14.08 -11.19
C THR A 115 9.18 -13.14 -10.60
N TRP A 116 8.94 -12.50 -9.44
CA TRP A 116 9.87 -11.53 -8.84
C TRP A 116 10.88 -12.23 -7.91
N GLY A 117 11.37 -13.39 -8.35
CA GLY A 117 12.18 -14.31 -7.56
C GLY A 117 13.31 -13.63 -6.80
N VAL A 118 13.13 -13.48 -5.49
CA VAL A 118 14.21 -13.56 -4.53
C VAL A 118 14.00 -14.91 -3.83
N PRO A 119 15.03 -15.78 -3.74
CA PRO A 119 14.88 -17.06 -3.05
C PRO A 119 14.52 -16.79 -1.59
N VAL A 120 13.33 -17.22 -1.18
CA VAL A 120 13.00 -17.42 0.23
C VAL A 120 13.82 -18.61 0.71
N GLU A 121 14.89 -18.35 1.46
CA GLU A 121 15.62 -19.37 2.20
C GLU A 121 14.65 -20.00 3.24
N GLU A 122 14.52 -21.33 3.18
CA GLU A 122 13.92 -22.15 4.24
C GLU A 122 14.76 -22.13 5.53
#